data_AF-Q2L4T5-F1
#
_entry.id   AF-Q2L4T5-F1
#
_cell.length_a   1.000
_cell.length_b   1.000
_cell.length_c   1.000
_cell.angle_alpha   90.00
_cell.angle_beta   90.00
_cell.angle_gamma   90.00
#
_symmetry.space_group_name_H-M   'P 1'
#
loop_
_entity.id
_entity.type
_entity.pdbx_description
1 polymer ?
#
loop_
_entity_poly.entity_id
_entity_poly.type
_entity_poly.pdbx_seq_one_letter_code
_entity_poly.pdbx_strand_id
1 'polypeptide(L)'
;MNGTEGPDFYVPMSNATGIVRNPYEYPQYYLVSPAAYSLMAAYMFFLILTGFPINFLTLYVTIEHKKLRTALNYILLNLAVA
;
A
#
# COMPACT_ATOMS: atom_id res chain seq x y z
N MET A 1 23.31 -9.16 16.82
CA MET A 1 22.22 -9.47 15.88
C MET A 1 22.15 -8.35 14.86
N ASN A 2 21.82 -8.64 13.60
CA ASN A 2 21.79 -7.63 12.52
C ASN A 2 20.51 -6.77 12.56
N GLY A 3 19.41 -7.33 13.10
CA GLY A 3 18.15 -6.63 13.36
C GLY A 3 17.72 -6.73 14.83
N THR A 4 16.54 -6.20 15.11
CA THR A 4 15.92 -6.22 16.45
C THR A 4 14.57 -6.91 16.35
N GLU A 5 14.46 -8.07 17.01
CA GLU A 5 13.26 -8.91 17.02
C GLU A 5 12.43 -8.60 18.27
N GLY A 6 11.14 -8.32 18.09
CA GLY A 6 10.15 -8.21 19.15
C GLY A 6 9.15 -9.37 19.08
N PRO A 7 8.17 -9.44 20.01
CA PRO A 7 7.16 -10.49 20.00
C PRO A 7 6.31 -10.52 18.71
N ASP A 8 5.96 -9.34 18.17
CA ASP A 8 5.05 -9.20 17.03
C ASP A 8 5.68 -8.51 15.81
N PHE A 9 6.99 -8.22 15.86
CA PHE A 9 7.65 -7.42 14.82
C PHE A 9 9.12 -7.77 14.65
N TYR A 10 9.66 -7.39 13.49
CA TYR A 10 11.08 -7.42 13.20
C TYR A 10 11.52 -6.07 12.62
N VAL A 11 12.43 -5.36 13.30
CA VAL A 11 13.02 -4.12 12.78
C VAL A 11 14.38 -4.47 12.14
N PRO A 12 14.60 -4.15 10.85
CA PRO A 12 15.85 -4.45 10.15
C PRO A 12 16.96 -3.44 10.49
N MET A 13 17.17 -3.20 11.79
CA MET A 13 18.24 -2.37 12.33
C MET A 13 18.69 -2.92 13.67
N SER A 14 20.01 -2.94 13.91
CA SER A 14 20.59 -3.33 15.19
C SER A 14 20.29 -2.29 16.27
N ASN A 15 19.87 -2.74 17.46
CA ASN A 15 19.62 -1.87 18.61
C ASN A 15 20.87 -1.59 19.47
N ALA A 16 22.08 -1.69 18.91
CA ALA A 16 23.32 -1.41 19.65
C ALA A 16 23.35 0.02 20.26
N THR A 17 22.66 0.97 19.64
CA THR A 17 22.53 2.36 20.09
C THR A 17 21.36 2.60 21.06
N GLY A 18 20.49 1.63 21.28
CA GLY A 18 19.31 1.75 22.15
C GLY A 18 18.15 2.59 21.58
N ILE A 19 18.22 3.01 20.31
CA ILE A 19 17.21 3.89 19.69
C ILE A 19 16.05 3.15 19.04
N VAL A 20 16.16 1.83 18.84
CA VAL A 20 15.13 1.03 18.16
C VAL A 20 13.92 0.88 19.08
N ARG A 21 12.71 1.05 18.53
CA ARG A 21 11.44 1.06 19.27
C ARG A 21 10.37 0.25 18.53
N ASN A 22 9.35 -0.17 19.29
CA ASN A 22 8.17 -0.86 18.76
C ASN A 22 7.50 -0.01 17.65
N PRO A 23 7.37 -0.53 16.41
CA PRO A 23 6.76 0.19 15.29
C PRO A 23 5.26 0.50 15.48
N TYR A 24 4.57 -0.21 16.37
CA TYR A 24 3.15 0.03 16.66
C TYR A 24 2.93 1.17 17.66
N GLU A 25 3.96 1.55 18.41
CA GLU A 25 3.88 2.55 19.48
C GLU A 25 4.65 3.83 19.13
N TYR A 26 5.75 3.72 18.39
CA TYR A 26 6.67 4.83 18.15
C TYR A 26 7.02 5.02 16.66
N PRO A 27 7.21 6.28 16.21
CA PRO A 27 7.67 6.58 14.87
C PRO A 27 9.04 5.96 14.56
N GLN A 28 9.22 5.53 13.31
CA GLN A 28 10.40 4.79 12.86
C GLN A 28 11.44 5.69 12.14
N TYR A 29 11.47 6.98 12.43
CA TYR A 29 12.33 7.97 11.75
C TYR A 29 13.84 7.75 11.92
N TYR A 30 14.26 6.81 12.78
CA TYR A 30 15.65 6.40 12.89
C TYR A 30 16.10 5.47 11.76
N LEU A 31 15.18 4.85 11.00
CA LEU A 31 15.51 3.94 9.90
C LEU A 31 15.94 4.68 8.63
N VAL A 32 15.25 5.78 8.32
CA VAL A 32 15.48 6.60 7.13
C VAL A 32 14.99 8.03 7.40
N SER A 33 15.43 8.98 6.57
CA SER A 33 15.00 10.37 6.70
C SER A 33 13.47 10.52 6.70
N PRO A 34 12.90 11.43 7.49
CA PRO A 34 11.46 11.71 7.50
C PRO A 34 10.89 12.05 6.12
N ALA A 35 11.69 12.65 5.24
CA ALA A 35 11.29 12.96 3.86
C ALA A 35 10.96 11.70 3.03
N ALA A 36 11.63 10.57 3.27
CA ALA A 36 11.32 9.32 2.57
C ALA A 36 9.94 8.78 2.96
N TYR A 37 9.53 8.95 4.22
CA TYR A 37 8.17 8.60 4.66
C TYR A 37 7.12 9.50 4.00
N SER A 38 7.38 10.81 3.90
CA SER A 38 6.50 11.73 3.17
C SER A 38 6.38 11.37 1.69
N LEU A 39 7.48 10.94 1.05
CA LEU A 39 7.47 10.47 -0.33
C LEU A 39 6.64 9.18 -0.48
N MET A 40 6.78 8.23 0.44
CA MET A 40 5.96 7.01 0.46
C MET A 40 4.47 7.35 0.61
N ALA A 41 4.13 8.29 1.49
CA ALA A 41 2.75 8.76 1.65
C ALA A 41 2.21 9.41 0.36
N ALA A 42 3.01 10.26 -0.29
CA ALA A 42 2.66 10.87 -1.58
C ALA A 42 2.47 9.81 -2.69
N TYR A 43 3.31 8.78 -2.72
CA TYR A 43 3.18 7.66 -3.65
C TYR A 43 1.89 6.87 -3.43
N MET A 44 1.58 6.48 -2.19
CA MET A 44 0.33 5.78 -1.88
C MET A 44 -0.90 6.65 -2.19
N PHE A 45 -0.83 7.96 -1.94
CA PHE A 45 -1.89 8.89 -2.31
C PHE A 45 -2.08 8.98 -3.83
N PHE A 46 -1.00 9.04 -4.60
CA PHE A 46 -1.05 9.00 -6.07
C PHE A 46 -1.70 7.70 -6.57
N LEU A 47 -1.37 6.55 -5.98
CA LEU A 47 -2.00 5.28 -6.31
C LEU A 47 -3.50 5.28 -6.02
N ILE A 48 -3.94 5.89 -4.92
CA ILE A 48 -5.38 6.03 -4.64
C ILE A 48 -6.04 6.94 -5.69
N LEU A 49 -5.45 8.10 -5.97
CA LEU A 49 -6.01 9.07 -6.93
C LEU A 49 -6.12 8.52 -8.36
N THR A 50 -5.25 7.60 -8.76
CA THR A 50 -5.25 7.04 -10.12
C THR A 50 -5.95 5.68 -10.17
N GLY A 51 -5.66 4.78 -9.23
CA GLY A 51 -6.23 3.44 -9.16
C GLY A 51 -7.73 3.45 -8.88
N PHE A 52 -8.21 4.32 -7.99
CA PHE A 52 -9.65 4.41 -7.70
C PHE A 52 -10.48 4.79 -8.95
N PRO A 53 -10.22 5.93 -9.64
CA PRO A 53 -11.04 6.28 -10.80
C PRO A 53 -10.89 5.28 -11.95
N ILE A 54 -9.72 4.69 -12.17
CA ILE A 54 -9.54 3.69 -13.24
C ILE A 54 -10.42 2.45 -12.98
N ASN A 55 -10.37 1.89 -11.78
CA ASN A 55 -11.18 0.72 -11.44
C ASN A 55 -12.68 1.07 -11.37
N PHE A 56 -13.02 2.22 -10.81
CA PHE A 56 -14.41 2.70 -10.76
C PHE A 56 -15.00 2.91 -12.16
N LEU A 57 -14.26 3.56 -13.07
CA LEU A 57 -14.70 3.75 -14.45
C LEU A 57 -14.84 2.41 -15.18
N THR A 58 -13.97 1.44 -14.90
CA THR A 58 -14.07 0.08 -15.47
C THR A 58 -15.39 -0.60 -15.08
N LEU A 59 -15.78 -0.48 -13.82
CA LEU A 59 -17.07 -0.97 -13.32
C LEU A 59 -18.23 -0.20 -13.97
N TYR A 60 -18.18 1.13 -13.93
CA TYR A 60 -19.22 2.01 -14.45
C TYR A 60 -19.49 1.78 -15.95
N VAL A 61 -18.44 1.79 -16.77
CA VAL A 61 -18.54 1.61 -18.23
C VAL A 61 -19.11 0.24 -18.58
N THR A 62 -18.73 -0.82 -17.85
CA THR A 62 -19.26 -2.17 -18.10
C THR A 62 -20.73 -2.31 -17.69
N ILE A 63 -21.15 -1.60 -16.63
CA ILE A 63 -22.57 -1.54 -16.26
C ILE A 63 -23.37 -0.78 -17.32
N GLU A 64 -22.87 0.35 -17.82
CA GLU A 64 -23.56 1.17 -18.82
C GLU A 64 -23.66 0.46 -20.18
N HIS A 65 -22.59 -0.19 -20.64
CA HIS A 65 -22.52 -0.78 -21.97
C HIS A 65 -22.84 -2.28 -21.98
N LYS A 66 -24.06 -2.64 -22.43
CA LYS A 66 -24.51 -4.04 -22.54
C LYS A 66 -23.57 -4.95 -23.36
N LYS A 67 -22.84 -4.39 -24.33
CA LYS A 67 -21.88 -5.13 -25.18
C LYS A 67 -20.69 -5.69 -24.40
N LEU A 68 -20.34 -5.08 -23.26
CA LEU A 68 -19.18 -5.46 -22.46
C LEU A 68 -19.48 -6.58 -21.45
N ARG A 69 -20.73 -7.09 -21.38
CA ARG A 69 -21.15 -8.10 -20.40
C ARG A 69 -20.91 -9.53 -20.92
N THR A 70 -19.66 -9.82 -21.28
CA THR A 70 -19.23 -11.15 -21.76
C THR A 70 -18.49 -11.92 -20.66
N ALA A 71 -18.41 -13.24 -20.79
CA ALA A 71 -17.69 -14.10 -19.83
C ALA A 71 -16.24 -13.65 -19.60
N LEU A 72 -15.55 -13.24 -20.67
CA LEU A 72 -14.17 -12.75 -20.60
C LEU A 72 -14.07 -11.40 -19.88
N ASN A 73 -15.05 -10.51 -20.01
CA ASN A 73 -14.98 -9.21 -19.35
C ASN A 73 -15.29 -9.28 -17.85
N TYR A 74 -15.94 -10.36 -17.38
CA TYR A 74 -16.19 -10.55 -15.95
C TYR A 74 -14.90 -10.81 -15.14
N ILE A 75 -13.82 -11.38 -15.71
CA ILE A 75 -12.55 -11.49 -14.96
C ILE A 75 -11.89 -10.12 -14.76
N LEU A 76 -12.02 -9.22 -15.74
CA LEU A 76 -11.53 -7.84 -15.63
C LEU A 76 -12.36 -7.03 -14.62
N LEU A 77 -13.67 -7.28 -14.54
CA LEU A 77 -14.50 -6.70 -13.49
C LEU A 77 -14.12 -7.21 -12.10
N ASN A 78 -13.81 -8.50 -11.97
CA ASN A 78 -13.35 -9.05 -10.70
C ASN A 78 -12.02 -8.40 -10.27
N LEU A 79 -11.09 -8.18 -11.22
CA LEU A 79 -9.86 -7.45 -10.96
C LEU A 79 -10.10 -6.00 -10.54
N ALA A 80 -11.10 -5.33 -11.12
CA ALA A 80 -11.45 -3.96 -10.73
C ALA A 80 -12.07 -3.85 -9.33
N VAL A 81 -12.51 -4.97 -8.73
CA VAL A 81 -13.07 -5.04 -7.37
C VAL A 81 -12.05 -5.52 -6.34
N ALA A 82 -11.08 -6.35 -6.75
CA ALA A 82 -10.04 -6.92 -5.90
C ALA A 82 -9.09 -5.87 -5.29
#